data_AF-A0A436R667-F1
#
_entry.id   AF-A0A436R667-F1
#
_cell.length_a   1.000
_cell.length_b   1.000
_cell.length_c   1.000
_cell.angle_alpha   90.00
_cell.angle_beta   90.00
_cell.angle_gamma   90.00
#
_symmetry.space_group_name_H-M   'P 1'
#
loop_
_entity.id
_entity.type
_entity.pdbx_description
1 polymer ?
#
loop_
_entity_poly.entity_id
_entity_poly.type
_entity_poly.pdbx_seq_one_letter_code
_entity_poly.pdbx_strand_id
1 'polypeptide(L)'
;MKTILCYGDSLTWGYDAASLGRHALQDRWPSLLGAELGDDIQVIAEGLNGRTTAFDDHLAGADRNGARVLPTILTSHAPLDLII
;
A
#
# COMPACT_ATOMS: atom_id res chain seq x y z
N MET A 1 7.34 3.23 19.10
CA MET A 1 6.39 3.01 17.99
C MET A 1 7.21 2.66 16.76
N LYS A 2 6.99 1.49 16.18
CA LYS A 2 7.65 1.08 14.92
C LYS A 2 6.72 1.36 13.75
N THR A 3 7.27 1.63 12.57
CA THR A 3 6.49 1.95 11.37
C THR A 3 6.75 0.94 10.26
N ILE A 4 5.69 0.32 9.75
CA ILE A 4 5.72 -0.61 8.63
C ILE A 4 5.02 0.02 7.43
N LEU A 5 5.70 0.08 6.28
CA LEU A 5 5.09 0.46 5.01
C LEU A 5 4.68 -0.80 4.23
N CYS A 6 3.42 -0.86 3.80
CA CYS A 6 2.90 -1.89 2.89
C CYS A 6 2.76 -1.29 1.49
N TYR A 7 3.72 -1.53 0.60
CA TYR A 7 3.83 -0.93 -0.72
C TYR A 7 3.41 -1.91 -1.81
N GLY A 8 2.18 -1.76 -2.32
CA GLY A 8 1.63 -2.75 -3.26
C GLY A 8 0.67 -2.17 -4.28
N ASP A 9 -0.07 -3.08 -4.92
CA ASP A 9 -1.02 -2.76 -5.97
C ASP A 9 -2.48 -2.79 -5.47
N SER A 10 -3.43 -3.18 -6.33
CA SER A 10 -4.85 -3.35 -6.00
C SER A 10 -5.11 -4.35 -4.87
N LEU A 11 -4.27 -5.36 -4.69
CA LEU A 11 -4.40 -6.34 -3.61
C LEU A 11 -4.13 -5.67 -2.25
N THR A 12 -3.22 -4.69 -2.21
CA THR A 12 -2.94 -3.90 -1.01
C THR A 12 -3.93 -2.76 -0.82
N TRP A 13 -4.38 -2.14 -1.92
CA TRP A 13 -5.47 -1.16 -1.86
C TRP A 13 -6.76 -1.81 -1.34
N GLY A 14 -6.97 -3.09 -1.64
CA GLY A 14 -8.15 -3.88 -1.27
C GLY A 14 -9.24 -3.79 -2.32
N TYR A 15 -8.93 -4.10 -3.58
CA TYR A 15 -9.93 -4.12 -4.66
C TYR A 15 -10.88 -5.30 -4.48
N ASP A 16 -12.18 -5.02 -4.43
CA ASP A 16 -13.22 -6.04 -4.36
C ASP A 16 -13.82 -6.29 -5.75
N ALA A 17 -13.55 -7.48 -6.30
CA ALA A 17 -14.02 -7.86 -7.63
C ALA A 17 -15.55 -8.06 -7.69
N ALA A 18 -16.22 -8.33 -6.57
CA ALA A 18 -17.67 -8.55 -6.56
C ALA A 18 -18.44 -7.22 -6.68
N SER A 19 -18.03 -6.21 -5.90
CA SER A 19 -18.64 -4.88 -5.95
C SER A 19 -18.00 -3.95 -6.99
N LEU A 20 -16.87 -4.37 -7.60
CA LEU A 20 -15.98 -3.50 -8.40
C LEU A 20 -15.50 -2.27 -7.61
N GLY A 21 -15.52 -2.36 -6.29
CA GLY A 21 -15.23 -1.28 -5.35
C GLY A 21 -14.01 -1.59 -4.50
N ARG A 22 -14.05 -1.14 -3.24
CA ARG A 22 -12.97 -1.31 -2.28
C ARG A 22 -13.50 -2.07 -1.06
N HIS A 23 -12.74 -3.06 -0.60
CA HIS A 23 -12.97 -3.68 0.70
C HIS A 23 -13.01 -2.63 1.81
N ALA A 24 -13.85 -2.89 2.83
CA ALA A 24 -13.93 -2.04 4.00
C ALA A 24 -12.54 -1.96 4.67
N LEU A 25 -12.27 -0.87 5.41
CA LEU A 25 -10.95 -0.61 5.94
C LEU A 25 -10.41 -1.79 6.76
N GLN A 26 -11.24 -2.33 7.65
CA GLN A 26 -10.90 -3.44 8.53
C GLN A 26 -10.63 -4.77 7.80
N ASP A 27 -11.06 -4.91 6.56
CA ASP A 27 -10.89 -6.16 5.78
C ASP A 27 -9.61 -6.13 4.93
N ARG A 28 -8.91 -4.99 4.87
CA ARG A 28 -7.66 -4.85 4.10
C ARG A 28 -6.51 -5.47 4.88
N TRP A 29 -5.66 -6.23 4.21
CA TRP A 29 -4.56 -6.93 4.87
C TRP A 29 -3.61 -6.03 5.68
N PRO A 30 -3.29 -4.77 5.29
CA PRO A 30 -2.46 -3.91 6.15
C PRO A 30 -3.17 -3.50 7.44
N SER A 31 -4.50 -3.34 7.39
CA SER A 31 -5.31 -3.00 8.57
C SER A 31 -5.44 -4.20 9.52
N LEU A 32 -5.65 -5.40 8.99
CA LEU A 32 -5.61 -6.63 9.78
C LEU A 32 -4.22 -6.85 10.39
N LEU A 33 -3.15 -6.64 9.62
CA LEU A 33 -1.77 -6.72 10.12
C LEU A 33 -1.56 -5.77 11.30
N GLY A 34 -2.00 -4.51 11.19
CA GLY A 34 -1.91 -3.54 12.28
C GLY A 34 -2.69 -3.97 13.52
N ALA A 35 -3.90 -4.49 13.34
CA ALA A 35 -4.74 -4.97 14.43
C ALA A 35 -4.10 -6.17 15.17
N GLU A 36 -3.49 -7.10 14.44
CA GLU A 36 -2.81 -8.28 15.02
C GLU A 36 -1.48 -7.94 15.70
N LEU A 37 -0.76 -6.92 15.20
CA LEU A 37 0.52 -6.47 15.77
C LEU A 37 0.36 -5.56 17.00
N GLY A 38 -0.79 -4.90 17.13
CA GLY A 38 -1.13 -4.02 18.26
C GLY A 38 -0.59 -2.59 18.14
N ASP A 39 -0.93 -1.76 19.12
CA ASP A 39 -0.83 -0.30 19.07
C ASP A 39 0.60 0.27 19.05
N ASP A 40 1.60 -0.56 19.34
CA ASP A 40 3.02 -0.16 19.28
C ASP A 40 3.57 -0.11 17.85
N ILE A 41 2.79 -0.59 16.86
CA ILE A 41 3.17 -0.66 15.45
C ILE A 41 2.17 0.14 14.59
N GLN A 42 2.69 1.15 13.90
CA GLN A 42 1.95 1.87 12.87
C GLN A 42 2.14 1.16 11.52
N VAL A 43 1.03 0.76 10.89
CA VAL A 43 1.04 0.21 9.53
C VAL A 43 0.50 1.24 8.55
N ILE A 44 1.28 1.55 7.51
CA ILE A 44 0.94 2.51 6.44
C ILE A 44 0.62 1.72 5.17
N ALA A 45 -0.58 1.88 4.65
CA ALA A 45 -1.03 1.20 3.43
C ALA A 45 -0.85 2.08 2.18
N GLU A 46 0.11 1.73 1.33
CA GLU A 46 0.42 2.39 0.06
C GLU A 46 0.09 1.46 -1.11
N GLY A 47 -1.21 1.14 -1.26
CA GLY A 47 -1.73 0.35 -2.37
C GLY A 47 -2.21 1.22 -3.54
N LEU A 48 -1.73 0.94 -4.76
CA LEU A 48 -2.16 1.64 -5.98
C LEU A 48 -2.61 0.63 -7.05
N ASN A 49 -3.90 0.63 -7.40
CA ASN A 49 -4.43 -0.30 -8.40
C ASN A 49 -3.63 -0.25 -9.70
N GLY A 50 -3.14 -1.40 -10.15
CA GLY A 50 -2.34 -1.56 -11.36
C GLY A 50 -0.88 -1.11 -11.26
N ARG A 51 -0.37 -0.77 -10.06
CA ARG A 51 1.06 -0.53 -9.87
C ARG A 51 1.86 -1.75 -10.32
N THR A 52 2.87 -1.53 -11.14
CA THR A 52 3.84 -2.53 -11.56
C THR A 52 5.10 -2.41 -10.71
N THR A 53 6.00 -3.40 -10.80
CA THR A 53 7.29 -3.30 -10.11
C THR A 53 8.13 -2.12 -10.60
N ALA A 54 8.40 -2.03 -11.91
CA ALA A 54 9.26 -0.99 -12.48
C ALA A 54 8.89 -0.61 -13.93
N PHE A 55 7.66 -0.90 -14.36
CA PHE A 55 7.20 -0.70 -15.74
C PHE A 55 6.20 0.43 -15.84
N ASP A 56 6.24 1.13 -16.96
CA ASP A 56 5.31 2.21 -17.24
C ASP A 56 3.97 1.65 -17.71
N ASP A 57 2.90 2.15 -17.09
CA ASP A 57 1.52 1.95 -17.52
C ASP A 57 0.81 3.31 -17.46
N HIS A 58 0.31 3.75 -18.61
CA HIS A 58 -0.33 5.06 -18.80
C HIS A 58 -1.86 4.96 -18.95
N LEU A 59 -2.45 3.80 -18.65
CA LEU A 59 -3.88 3.54 -18.83
C LEU A 59 -4.75 4.09 -17.68
N ALA A 60 -4.15 4.73 -16.67
CA ALA A 60 -4.85 5.33 -15.54
C ALA A 60 -4.27 6.71 -15.18
N GLY A 61 -5.02 7.50 -14.43
CA GLY A 61 -4.63 8.85 -13.99
C GLY A 61 -3.56 8.91 -12.89
N ALA A 62 -2.68 7.92 -12.78
CA ALA A 62 -1.63 7.84 -11.78
C ALA A 62 -0.37 7.19 -12.36
N ASP A 63 0.81 7.57 -11.86
CA ASP A 63 2.06 6.89 -12.19
C ASP A 63 2.08 5.52 -11.52
N ARG A 64 2.02 4.47 -12.35
CA ARG A 64 1.98 3.07 -11.92
C ARG A 64 3.35 2.41 -11.85
N ASN A 65 4.43 3.12 -12.17
CA ASN A 65 5.78 2.58 -12.05
C ASN A 65 6.23 2.57 -10.58
N GLY A 66 6.21 1.39 -9.95
CA GLY A 66 6.57 1.24 -8.54
C GLY A 66 7.95 1.79 -8.20
N ALA A 67 8.97 1.43 -8.97
CA ALA A 67 10.34 1.89 -8.75
C ALA A 67 10.49 3.42 -8.85
N ARG A 68 9.76 4.08 -9.76
CA ARG A 68 9.82 5.54 -9.91
C ARG A 68 9.14 6.26 -8.74
N VAL A 69 8.02 5.74 -8.25
CA VAL A 69 7.23 6.38 -7.19
C VAL A 69 7.75 6.04 -5.79
N LEU A 70 8.38 4.87 -5.60
CA LEU A 70 8.84 4.38 -4.30
C LEU A 70 9.74 5.38 -3.53
N PRO A 71 10.76 6.04 -4.13
CA PRO A 71 11.60 6.98 -3.38
C PRO A 71 10.81 8.14 -2.76
N THR A 72 9.79 8.66 -3.45
CA THR A 72 8.90 9.71 -2.93
C THR A 72 8.14 9.18 -1.71
N ILE A 73 7.56 7.98 -1.81
CA ILE A 73 6.77 7.36 -0.73
C ILE A 73 7.65 7.01 0.47
N LEU A 74 8.83 6.45 0.26
CA LEU A 74 9.79 6.17 1.33
C LEU A 74 10.18 7.44 2.08
N THR A 75 10.42 8.53 1.36
CA THR A 75 10.85 9.80 1.96
C THR A 75 9.68 10.50 2.66
N SER A 76 8.47 10.41 2.13
CA SER A 76 7.27 11.00 2.77
C SER A 76 6.88 10.32 4.08
N HIS A 77 7.18 9.04 4.24
CA HIS A 77 6.81 8.25 5.42
C HIS A 77 8.00 7.91 6.34
N ALA A 78 9.21 8.39 6.05
CA ALA A 78 10.38 8.15 6.89
C ALA A 78 10.21 8.78 8.29
N PRO A 79 10.75 8.14 9.36
CA PRO A 79 11.50 6.88 9.37
C PRO A 79 10.61 5.62 9.30
N LEU A 80 11.10 4.59 8.60
CA LEU A 80 10.44 3.28 8.44
C LEU A 80 11.31 2.16 9.04
N ASP A 81 10.70 1.24 9.78
CA ASP A 81 11.38 0.09 10.38
C ASP A 81 11.30 -1.16 9.49
N LEU A 82 10.26 -1.27 8.66
CA LEU A 82 10.06 -2.36 7.71
C LEU A 82 9.29 -1.88 6.48
N ILE A 83 9.58 -2.48 5.33
CA ILE A 83 8.86 -2.30 4.07
C ILE A 83 8.42 -3.70 3.60
N ILE A 84 7.13 -3.84 3.30
CA ILE A 84 6.48 -5.03 2.75
C ILE A 84 5.98 -4.70 1.35
#